data_AF-A0A8U0HQX9-F1
#
_entry.id   AF-A0A8U0HQX9-F1
#
_cell.length_a   1.000
_cell.length_b   1.000
_cell.length_c   1.000
_cell.angle_alpha   90.00
_cell.angle_beta   90.00
_cell.angle_gamma   90.00
#
_symmetry.space_group_name_H-M   'P 1'
#
loop_
_entity.id
_entity.type
_entity.pdbx_description
1 polymer ?
#
loop_
_entity_poly.entity_id
_entity_poly.type
_entity_poly.pdbx_seq_one_letter_code
_entity_poly.pdbx_strand_id
1 'polypeptide(L)'
;MTDSGSAPLDGGATTVERIRVERYADLLADPGLDRRDADALAAALPAGPREVAFRLPLVVAEEAILESVAGSDRVFVAEAVPERETEQAHYVRQDRRGCWVPKATATVYELAYGAVLDPDRPEASESA
;
A
#
# COMPACT_ATOMS: atom_id res chain seq x y z
N MET A 1 -35.47 -13.47 -32.98
CA MET A 1 -34.71 -12.23 -33.26
C MET A 1 -35.24 -11.16 -32.32
N THR A 2 -34.50 -10.92 -31.23
CA THR A 2 -34.67 -9.85 -30.24
C THR A 2 -33.31 -9.83 -29.55
N ASP A 3 -32.35 -9.19 -30.18
CA ASP A 3 -31.95 -7.78 -29.99
C ASP A 3 -31.13 -7.63 -28.70
N SER A 4 -29.82 -7.53 -28.94
CA SER A 4 -28.77 -7.43 -27.95
C SER A 4 -28.74 -6.02 -27.40
N GLY A 5 -29.39 -5.80 -26.25
CA GLY A 5 -29.14 -4.64 -25.41
C GLY A 5 -27.83 -4.83 -24.61
N SER A 6 -26.68 -4.72 -25.26
CA SER A 6 -25.40 -4.59 -24.55
C SER A 6 -25.32 -3.18 -23.97
N ALA A 7 -25.61 -3.06 -22.67
CA ALA A 7 -25.23 -1.88 -21.92
C ALA A 7 -23.70 -1.83 -21.81
N PRO A 8 -23.07 -0.65 -21.99
CA PRO A 8 -21.64 -0.53 -21.74
C PRO A 8 -21.37 -0.81 -20.26
N LEU A 9 -20.52 -1.79 -20.00
CA LEU A 9 -19.83 -1.92 -18.72
C LEU A 9 -18.88 -0.72 -18.66
N ASP A 10 -19.27 0.34 -17.96
CA ASP A 10 -18.33 1.36 -17.50
C ASP A 10 -17.35 0.68 -16.55
N GLY A 11 -16.30 0.09 -17.12
CA GLY A 11 -15.09 -0.34 -16.45
C GLY A 11 -14.34 0.89 -15.97
N GLY A 12 -14.89 1.53 -14.94
CA GLY A 12 -14.21 2.58 -14.22
C GLY A 12 -12.96 1.97 -13.60
N ALA A 13 -11.80 2.31 -14.12
CA ALA A 13 -10.53 2.03 -13.48
C ALA A 13 -10.53 2.71 -12.10
N THR A 14 -10.94 1.99 -11.07
CA THR A 14 -10.74 2.39 -9.68
C THR A 14 -9.24 2.35 -9.45
N THR A 15 -8.63 3.51 -9.68
CA THR A 15 -7.30 3.82 -9.17
C THR A 15 -7.39 3.62 -7.67
N VAL A 16 -6.65 2.65 -7.14
CA VAL A 16 -6.51 2.51 -5.69
C VAL A 16 -5.86 3.79 -5.21
N GLU A 17 -6.59 4.53 -4.39
CA GLU A 17 -6.08 5.75 -3.79
C GLU A 17 -4.88 5.39 -2.93
N ARG A 18 -3.70 5.87 -3.33
CA ARG A 18 -2.46 5.68 -2.58
C ARG A 18 -2.37 6.77 -1.53
N ILE A 19 -2.07 6.39 -0.29
CA ILE A 19 -1.85 7.32 0.80
C ILE A 19 -0.44 7.91 0.64
N ARG A 20 -0.38 9.22 0.42
CA ARG A 20 0.87 9.97 0.38
C ARG A 20 1.31 10.33 1.79
N VAL A 21 2.54 9.99 2.12
CA VAL A 21 3.15 10.23 3.44
C VAL A 21 4.20 11.32 3.29
N GLU A 22 4.03 12.45 3.96
CA GLU A 22 4.98 13.57 3.92
C GLU A 22 5.92 13.56 5.14
N ARG A 23 5.42 13.03 6.26
CA ARG A 23 6.15 12.93 7.53
C ARG A 23 5.67 11.74 8.34
N TYR A 24 6.49 11.34 9.32
CA TYR A 24 6.16 10.22 10.21
C TYR A 24 4.86 10.44 11.00
N ALA A 25 4.54 11.69 11.38
CA ALA A 25 3.29 12.01 12.05
C ALA A 25 2.04 11.71 11.22
N ASP A 26 2.13 11.70 9.88
CA ASP A 26 0.99 11.32 9.03
C ASP A 26 0.66 9.83 9.20
N LEU A 27 1.68 8.98 9.42
CA LEU A 27 1.48 7.56 9.74
C LEU A 27 0.87 7.38 11.13
N LEU A 28 1.29 8.19 12.11
CA LEU A 28 0.71 8.14 13.46
C LEU A 28 -0.71 8.69 13.51
N ALA A 29 -1.07 9.59 12.60
CA ALA A 29 -2.40 10.15 12.49
C ALA A 29 -3.38 9.22 11.76
N ASP A 30 -2.90 8.19 11.05
CA ASP A 30 -3.73 7.20 10.40
C ASP A 30 -4.40 6.28 11.43
N PRO A 31 -5.74 6.33 11.59
CA PRO A 31 -6.44 5.53 12.59
C PRO A 31 -6.42 4.01 12.28
N GLY A 32 -6.07 3.64 11.06
CA GLY A 32 -5.91 2.25 10.63
C GLY A 32 -4.57 1.64 11.01
N LEU A 33 -3.59 2.47 11.41
CA LEU A 33 -2.25 2.05 11.80
C LEU A 33 -2.12 2.01 13.32
N ASP A 34 -1.51 0.93 13.82
CA ASP A 34 -0.90 0.99 15.14
C ASP A 34 0.54 1.50 15.02
N ARG A 35 1.17 1.76 16.16
CA ARG A 35 2.55 2.27 16.18
C ARG A 35 3.54 1.32 15.51
N ARG A 36 3.35 0.01 15.60
CA ARG A 36 4.29 -0.97 15.01
C ARG A 36 4.17 -0.98 13.49
N ASP A 37 2.95 -0.91 12.97
CA ASP A 37 2.71 -0.78 11.54
C ASP A 37 3.27 0.55 11.01
N ALA A 38 3.11 1.65 11.75
CA ALA A 38 3.70 2.95 11.40
C ALA A 38 5.24 2.92 11.39
N ASP A 39 5.87 2.31 12.40
CA ASP A 39 7.33 2.13 12.46
C ASP A 39 7.84 1.27 11.29
N ALA A 40 7.14 0.16 10.99
CA ALA A 40 7.48 -0.72 9.88
C ALA A 40 7.34 0.00 8.52
N LEU A 41 6.28 0.78 8.32
CA LEU A 41 6.10 1.60 7.11
C LEU A 41 7.17 2.68 6.99
N ALA A 42 7.54 3.34 8.08
CA ALA A 42 8.61 4.34 8.09
C ALA A 42 9.97 3.75 7.70
N ALA A 43 10.27 2.54 8.18
CA ALA A 43 11.48 1.81 7.80
C ALA A 43 11.44 1.27 6.36
N ALA A 44 10.25 0.97 5.84
CA ALA A 44 10.03 0.45 4.49
C ALA A 44 10.01 1.53 3.41
N LEU A 45 9.78 2.79 3.78
CA LEU A 45 9.67 3.91 2.86
C LEU A 45 10.96 4.75 2.82
N PRO A 46 11.41 5.19 1.63
CA PRO A 46 10.83 4.90 0.33
C PRO A 46 11.10 3.46 -0.12
N ALA A 47 10.10 2.84 -0.72
CA ALA A 47 10.28 1.57 -1.43
C ALA A 47 11.12 1.80 -2.71
N GLY A 48 11.72 0.73 -3.25
CA GLY A 48 12.45 0.80 -4.52
C GLY A 48 11.59 1.30 -5.69
N PRO A 49 12.19 1.61 -6.86
CA PRO A 49 11.52 2.32 -7.97
C PRO A 49 10.33 1.58 -8.60
N ARG A 50 10.19 0.27 -8.33
CA ARG A 50 9.05 -0.56 -8.77
C ARG A 50 8.31 -1.19 -7.60
N GLU A 51 8.81 -0.96 -6.39
CA GLU A 51 8.25 -1.54 -5.19
C GLU A 51 7.19 -0.62 -4.63
N VAL A 52 6.20 -1.23 -3.99
CA VAL A 52 5.16 -0.53 -3.24
C VAL A 52 5.16 -1.05 -1.82
N ALA A 53 5.04 -0.13 -0.86
CA ALA A 53 4.75 -0.47 0.52
C ALA A 53 3.23 -0.53 0.67
N PHE A 54 2.72 -1.62 1.22
CA PHE A 54 1.29 -1.75 1.46
C PHE A 54 1.02 -2.48 2.75
N ARG A 55 -0.17 -2.21 3.28
CA ARG A 55 -0.70 -2.86 4.46
C ARG A 55 -1.91 -3.71 4.08
N LEU A 56 -1.97 -4.90 4.66
CA LEU A 56 -3.11 -5.80 4.53
C LEU A 56 -3.84 -5.96 5.88
N PRO A 57 -5.16 -6.20 5.88
CA PRO A 57 -5.83 -6.75 7.05
C PRO A 57 -5.21 -8.10 7.41
N LEU A 58 -5.14 -8.40 8.71
CA LEU A 58 -4.43 -9.59 9.23
C LEU A 58 -4.83 -10.89 8.52
N VAL A 59 -6.13 -11.12 8.33
CA VAL A 59 -6.64 -12.34 7.66
C VAL A 59 -6.06 -12.50 6.25
N VAL A 60 -5.90 -11.40 5.51
CA VAL A 60 -5.31 -11.42 4.16
C VAL A 60 -3.79 -11.54 4.23
N ALA A 61 -3.17 -10.93 5.25
CA ALA A 61 -1.74 -10.99 5.48
C ALA A 61 -1.26 -12.41 5.80
N GLU A 62 -2.01 -13.15 6.62
CA GLU A 62 -1.71 -14.54 7.02
C GLU A 62 -1.78 -15.52 5.84
N GLU A 63 -2.61 -15.23 4.83
CA GLU A 63 -2.73 -16.02 3.61
C GLU A 63 -1.71 -15.63 2.53
N ALA A 64 -1.06 -14.46 2.69
CA ALA A 64 -0.10 -13.97 1.72
C ALA A 64 1.18 -14.81 1.76
N ILE A 65 1.67 -15.22 0.59
CA ILE A 65 2.97 -15.92 0.46
C ILE A 65 4.18 -14.97 0.58
N LEU A 66 3.94 -13.71 0.91
CA LEU A 66 4.93 -12.65 1.02
C LEU A 66 5.54 -12.66 2.42
N GLU A 67 6.78 -12.21 2.52
CA GLU A 67 7.44 -11.94 3.78
C GLU A 67 7.14 -10.51 4.20
N SER A 68 6.65 -10.35 5.43
CA SER A 68 6.35 -9.04 5.99
C SER A 68 7.62 -8.28 6.37
N VAL A 69 7.50 -6.96 6.44
CA VAL A 69 8.57 -6.08 6.93
C VAL A 69 8.80 -6.36 8.41
N ALA A 70 10.07 -6.33 8.83
CA ALA A 70 10.44 -6.53 10.22
C ALA A 70 9.66 -5.58 11.16
N GLY A 71 9.07 -6.14 12.22
CA GLY A 71 8.29 -5.38 13.19
C GLY A 71 6.78 -5.36 12.94
N SER A 72 6.31 -5.85 11.79
CA SER A 72 4.87 -5.99 11.48
C SER A 72 4.57 -7.33 10.80
N ASP A 73 3.35 -7.83 11.01
CA ASP A 73 2.75 -8.97 10.31
C ASP A 73 1.79 -8.54 9.19
N ARG A 74 1.62 -7.23 9.00
CA ARG A 74 0.64 -6.64 8.07
C ARG A 74 1.24 -5.75 7.00
N VAL A 75 2.48 -5.29 7.19
CA VAL A 75 3.19 -4.41 6.26
C VAL A 75 4.11 -5.22 5.37
N PHE A 76 4.04 -4.96 4.06
CA PHE A 76 4.80 -5.66 3.04
C PHE A 76 5.41 -4.67 2.05
N VAL A 77 6.55 -5.07 1.46
CA VAL A 77 7.15 -4.39 0.31
C VAL A 77 7.30 -5.41 -0.81
N ALA A 78 6.75 -5.11 -1.97
CA ALA A 78 6.82 -5.98 -3.14
C ALA A 78 6.81 -5.17 -4.45
N GLU A 79 7.40 -5.72 -5.50
CA GLU A 79 7.36 -5.19 -6.87
C GLU A 79 5.93 -5.22 -7.40
N ALA A 80 5.40 -4.07 -7.82
CA ALA A 80 4.13 -4.00 -8.55
C ALA A 80 4.35 -4.40 -10.02
N VAL A 81 3.48 -5.28 -10.54
CA VAL A 81 3.53 -5.75 -11.93
C VAL A 81 2.23 -5.33 -12.64
N PRO A 82 2.14 -4.06 -13.09
CA PRO A 82 0.90 -3.46 -13.56
C PRO A 82 0.33 -4.15 -14.80
N GLU A 83 1.16 -4.80 -15.62
CA GLU A 83 0.73 -5.54 -16.82
C GLU A 83 -0.14 -6.76 -16.47
N ARG A 84 -0.11 -7.19 -15.21
CA ARG A 84 -0.94 -8.28 -14.69
C ARG A 84 -2.04 -7.78 -13.77
N GLU A 85 -2.10 -6.48 -13.46
CA GLU A 85 -3.12 -5.95 -12.56
C GLU A 85 -4.54 -6.15 -13.13
N THR A 86 -5.51 -6.38 -12.26
CA THR A 86 -6.93 -6.41 -12.63
C THR A 86 -7.65 -5.23 -11.98
N GLU A 87 -8.92 -5.03 -12.35
CA GLU A 87 -9.77 -4.04 -11.68
C GLU A 87 -9.92 -4.31 -10.17
N GLN A 88 -9.79 -5.57 -9.74
CA GLN A 88 -10.07 -6.00 -8.37
C GLN A 88 -8.83 -6.29 -7.52
N ALA A 89 -7.68 -6.56 -8.15
CA ALA A 89 -6.47 -6.97 -7.44
C ALA A 89 -5.19 -6.45 -8.10
N HIS A 90 -4.22 -6.09 -7.26
CA HIS A 90 -2.84 -5.91 -7.68
C HIS A 90 -2.17 -7.28 -7.84
N TYR A 91 -1.35 -7.45 -8.88
CA TYR A 91 -0.38 -8.54 -8.91
C TYR A 91 0.97 -7.98 -8.45
N VAL A 92 1.51 -8.55 -7.38
CA VAL A 92 2.80 -8.14 -6.81
C VAL A 92 3.77 -9.31 -6.75
N ARG A 93 5.08 -9.00 -6.73
CA ARG A 93 6.15 -9.99 -6.64
C ARG A 93 7.15 -9.62 -5.56
N GLN A 94 7.58 -10.62 -4.81
CA GLN A 94 8.71 -10.53 -3.89
C GLN A 94 9.64 -11.71 -4.19
N ASP A 95 10.82 -11.39 -4.71
CA ASP A 95 11.76 -12.36 -5.29
C ASP A 95 11.12 -13.27 -6.36
N ARG A 96 10.98 -14.56 -6.03
CA ARG A 96 10.40 -15.61 -6.87
C ARG A 96 8.92 -15.86 -6.57
N ARG A 97 8.36 -15.20 -5.57
CA ARG A 97 6.97 -15.35 -5.14
C ARG A 97 6.15 -14.26 -5.78
N GLY A 98 4.95 -14.59 -6.25
CA GLY A 98 4.02 -13.61 -6.78
C GLY A 98 2.61 -13.95 -6.35
N CYS A 99 1.87 -12.96 -5.89
CA CYS A 99 0.51 -13.15 -5.40
C CYS A 99 -0.42 -12.01 -5.84
N TRP A 100 -1.71 -12.28 -5.70
CA TRP A 100 -2.76 -11.31 -5.91
C TRP A 100 -3.13 -10.67 -4.59
N VAL A 101 -3.11 -9.35 -4.55
CA VAL A 101 -3.48 -8.54 -3.40
C VAL A 101 -4.79 -7.81 -3.73
N PRO A 102 -5.90 -8.09 -3.03
CA PRO A 102 -7.18 -7.43 -3.31
C PRO A 102 -7.10 -5.91 -3.08
N LYS A 103 -7.52 -5.13 -4.07
CA LYS A 103 -7.52 -3.66 -4.03
C LYS A 103 -8.48 -3.09 -2.98
N ALA A 104 -9.58 -3.79 -2.74
CA ALA A 104 -10.62 -3.36 -1.79
C ALA A 104 -10.16 -3.41 -0.32
N THR A 105 -9.11 -4.15 -0.02
CA THR A 105 -8.63 -4.36 1.36
C THR A 105 -7.21 -3.87 1.58
N ALA A 106 -6.38 -3.78 0.54
CA ALA A 106 -5.03 -3.27 0.65
C ALA A 106 -4.99 -1.75 0.76
N THR A 107 -4.16 -1.25 1.66
CA THR A 107 -3.82 0.18 1.75
C THR A 107 -2.40 0.37 1.24
N VAL A 108 -2.23 1.13 0.18
CA VAL A 108 -0.92 1.38 -0.44
C VAL A 108 -0.39 2.73 0.04
N TYR A 109 0.85 2.75 0.52
CA TYR A 109 1.53 3.95 1.01
C TYR A 109 2.66 4.33 0.06
N GLU A 110 2.80 5.62 -0.20
CA GLU A 110 3.91 6.18 -0.98
C GLU A 110 4.54 7.36 -0.25
N LEU A 111 5.87 7.44 -0.27
CA LEU A 111 6.59 8.58 0.27
C LEU A 111 6.43 9.76 -0.70
N ALA A 112 6.02 10.92 -0.18
CA ALA A 112 5.95 12.14 -0.98
C ALA A 112 7.34 12.54 -1.51
N TYR A 113 7.38 13.18 -2.68
CA TYR A 113 8.65 13.58 -3.30
C TYR A 113 9.45 14.52 -2.39
N GLY A 114 10.68 14.13 -2.07
CA GLY A 114 11.58 14.91 -1.20
C GLY A 114 11.28 14.79 0.30
N ALA A 115 10.27 14.01 0.70
CA ALA A 115 10.01 13.72 2.10
C ALA A 115 11.06 12.76 2.68
N VAL A 116 11.26 12.85 3.99
CA VAL A 116 12.10 11.93 4.77
C VAL A 116 11.33 11.57 6.03
N LEU A 117 11.16 10.27 6.28
CA LEU A 117 10.53 9.77 7.49
C LEU A 117 11.63 9.58 8.54
N ASP A 118 11.69 10.51 9.48
CA ASP A 118 12.58 10.43 10.62
C ASP A 118 11.71 10.25 11.88
N PRO A 119 11.66 9.05 12.47
CA PRO A 119 10.88 8.78 13.68
C PRO A 119 11.44 9.48 14.92
N ASP A 120 12.71 9.90 14.88
CA ASP A 120 13.41 10.57 15.98
C ASP A 120 13.42 12.10 15.83
N ARG A 121 12.95 12.62 14.69
CA ARG A 121 12.85 14.06 14.47
C ARG A 121 11.79 14.64 15.40
N PRO A 122 12.15 15.56 16.31
CA PRO A 122 11.14 16.28 17.07
C PRO A 122 10.29 17.07 16.07
N GLU A 123 8.97 16.89 16.15
CA GLU A 123 8.02 17.70 15.40
C GLU A 123 8.32 19.15 15.77
N ALA A 124 8.86 19.92 14.81
CA ALA A 124 9.01 21.34 15.00
C ALA A 124 7.60 21.87 15.24
N SER A 125 7.29 22.19 16.50
CA SER A 125 6.09 22.92 16.83
C SER A 125 6.22 24.26 16.12
N GLU A 126 5.63 24.39 14.93
CA GLU A 126 5.36 25.70 14.35
C GLU A 126 4.48 26.42 15.36
N SER A 127 5.14 27.25 16.17
CA SER A 127 4.50 28.11 17.14
C SER A 127 3.85 29.22 16.33
N ALA A 128 2.52 29.20 16.25
CA ALA A 128 1.72 30.31 15.76
C ALA A 128 1.70 31.46 16.79
#